data_AF-A0A2N0X2C6-F1
#
_entry.id   AF-A0A2N0X2C6-F1
#
_cell.length_a   1.000
_cell.length_b   1.000
_cell.length_c   1.000
_cell.angle_alpha   90.00
_cell.angle_beta   90.00
_cell.angle_gamma   90.00
#
_symmetry.space_group_name_H-M   'P 1'
#
loop_
_entity.id
_entity.type
_entity.pdbx_description
1 polymer ?
#
loop_
_entity_poly.entity_id
_entity_poly.type
_entity_poly.pdbx_seq_one_letter_code
_entity_poly.pdbx_strand_id
1 'polypeptide(L)' 'MVSMIKELLTSTKDVTGKDIDAVIWQLAEQHKTSIYSWSYIKESSHYENTLDEKRVHASEINF' A
#
# COMPACT_ATOMS: atom_id res chain seq x y z
N MET A 1 10.70 2.20 24.85
CA MET A 1 10.60 3.13 23.70
C MET A 1 11.39 2.69 22.45
N VAL A 2 12.06 1.52 22.43
CA VAL A 2 12.83 1.06 21.24
C VAL A 2 11.98 0.24 20.25
N SER A 3 10.88 -0.39 20.69
CA SER A 3 10.01 -1.18 19.79
C SER A 3 9.29 -0.35 18.72
N MET A 4 8.97 0.91 19.02
CA MET A 4 8.25 1.80 18.11
C MET A 4 9.10 2.18 16.88
N ILE A 5 10.43 2.25 17.05
CA ILE A 5 11.37 2.54 15.97
C ILE A 5 11.57 1.31 15.07
N LYS A 6 11.48 0.09 15.63
CA LYS A 6 11.55 -1.14 14.83
C LYS A 6 10.39 -1.20 13.85
N GLU A 7 9.17 -0.88 14.26
CA GLU A 7 8.01 -0.89 13.34
C GLU A 7 8.15 0.10 12.17
N LEU A 8 8.88 1.21 12.36
CA LEU A 8 9.15 2.17 11.28
C LEU A 8 10.12 1.65 10.21
N LEU A 9 10.96 0.66 10.57
CA LEU A 9 11.99 0.06 9.71
C LEU A 9 11.63 -1.38 9.30
N THR A 10 10.50 -1.89 9.78
CA THR A 10 10.05 -3.25 9.49
C THR A 10 9.31 -3.19 8.17
N SER A 11 9.96 -3.71 7.12
CA SER A 11 9.38 -4.15 5.84
C SER A 11 7.88 -3.91 5.78
N THR A 12 7.49 -2.84 5.08
CA THR A 12 6.13 -2.34 4.91
C THR A 12 5.35 -3.39 4.12
N LYS A 13 5.06 -4.52 4.73
CA LYS A 13 4.29 -5.59 4.12
C LYS A 13 2.82 -5.38 4.43
N ASP A 14 1.98 -5.59 3.43
CA ASP A 14 0.54 -5.61 3.64
C ASP A 14 0.10 -6.89 4.37
N VAL A 15 -1.19 -6.97 4.70
CA VAL A 15 -1.77 -8.15 5.35
C VAL A 15 -1.62 -9.45 4.55
N THR A 16 -1.35 -9.36 3.25
CA THR A 16 -1.09 -10.52 2.38
C THR A 16 0.40 -10.87 2.29
N GLY A 17 1.25 -10.12 2.99
CA GLY A 17 2.70 -10.30 3.02
C GLY A 17 3.44 -9.69 1.81
N LYS A 18 2.74 -8.94 0.95
CA LYS A 18 3.34 -8.24 -0.20
C LYS A 18 3.97 -6.93 0.25
N ASP A 19 5.02 -6.52 -0.44
CA ASP A 19 5.66 -5.22 -0.20
C ASP A 19 4.75 -4.08 -0.67
N ILE A 20 4.35 -3.20 0.25
CA ILE A 20 3.41 -2.11 0.03
C ILE A 20 3.96 -1.13 -1.01
N ASP A 21 5.26 -0.84 -1.00
CA ASP A 21 5.86 0.09 -1.95
C ASP A 21 5.83 -0.51 -3.36
N ALA A 22 6.17 -1.78 -3.51
CA ALA A 22 6.06 -2.49 -4.78
C ALA A 22 4.61 -2.50 -5.31
N VAL A 23 3.63 -2.76 -4.43
CA VAL A 23 2.22 -2.74 -4.80
C VAL A 23 1.75 -1.35 -5.20
N ILE A 24 2.15 -0.30 -4.47
CA ILE A 24 1.86 1.09 -4.80
C ILE A 24 2.45 1.47 -6.17
N TRP A 25 3.69 1.08 -6.44
CA TRP A 25 4.32 1.29 -7.74
C TRP A 25 3.51 0.68 -8.88
N GLN A 26 3.07 -0.56 -8.70
CA GLN A 26 2.33 -1.28 -9.72
C GLN A 26 0.91 -0.73 -9.91
N LEU A 27 0.22 -0.37 -8.83
CA LEU A 27 -1.09 0.31 -8.89
C LEU A 27 -0.99 1.66 -9.60
N ALA A 28 0.06 2.43 -9.32
CA ALA A 28 0.31 3.70 -9.98
C ALA A 28 0.53 3.53 -11.48
N GLU A 29 1.32 2.53 -11.89
CA GLU A 29 1.55 2.19 -13.31
C GLU A 29 0.26 1.76 -14.02
N GLN A 30 -0.48 0.82 -13.42
CA GLN A 30 -1.74 0.29 -13.99
C GLN A 30 -2.80 1.37 -14.17
N HIS A 31 -2.89 2.31 -13.22
CA HIS A 31 -3.87 3.38 -13.26
C HIS A 31 -3.34 4.68 -13.89
N LYS A 32 -2.09 4.72 -14.35
CA LYS A 32 -1.43 5.91 -14.89
C LYS A 32 -1.52 7.12 -13.95
N THR A 33 -1.32 6.87 -12.66
CA THR A 33 -1.37 7.87 -11.58
C THR A 33 -0.02 7.98 -10.91
N SER A 34 0.18 9.01 -10.07
CA SER A 34 1.42 9.16 -9.30
C SER A 34 1.45 8.18 -8.12
N ILE A 35 2.61 7.57 -7.84
CA ILE A 35 2.84 6.72 -6.67
C ILE A 35 2.51 7.44 -5.35
N TYR A 36 2.70 8.77 -5.31
CA TYR A 36 2.42 9.59 -4.13
C TYR A 36 0.92 9.82 -3.90
N SER A 37 0.07 9.41 -4.84
CA SER A 37 -1.39 9.49 -4.71
C SER A 37 -1.95 8.28 -3.99
N TRP A 38 -1.18 7.19 -3.90
CA TRP A 38 -1.60 5.93 -3.31
C TRP A 38 -1.13 5.81 -1.86
N SER A 39 -1.97 5.22 -1.03
CA SER A 39 -1.66 4.94 0.36
C SER A 39 -2.29 3.62 0.79
N TYR A 40 -1.55 2.86 1.59
CA TYR A 40 -2.07 1.64 2.18
C TYR A 40 -2.72 1.91 3.53
N ILE A 41 -4.01 1.60 3.65
CA ILE A 41 -4.79 1.75 4.88
C ILE A 41 -4.84 0.40 5.57
N LYS A 42 -3.97 0.23 6.58
CA LYS A 42 -3.80 -1.03 7.32
C LYS A 42 -5.08 -1.49 8.03
N GLU A 43 -5.83 -0.56 8.62
CA GLU A 43 -7.06 -0.87 9.38
C GLU A 43 -8.14 -1.54 8.52
N SER A 44 -8.20 -1.18 7.24
CA SER A 44 -9.16 -1.74 6.29
C SER A 44 -8.51 -2.72 5.31
N SER A 45 -7.18 -2.86 5.29
CA SER A 45 -6.46 -3.68 4.31
C SER A 45 -6.68 -3.28 2.85
N HIS A 46 -6.87 -1.99 2.58
CA HIS A 46 -7.05 -1.46 1.22
C HIS A 46 -5.94 -0.49 0.84
N TYR A 47 -5.67 -0.43 -0.46
CA TYR A 47 -4.92 0.65 -1.09
C TYR A 47 -5.93 1.68 -1.59
N GLU A 48 -5.73 2.94 -1.23
CA GLU A 48 -6.58 4.05 -1.63
C GLU A 48 -5.78 5.05 -2.45
N ASN A 49 -6.37 5.53 -3.55
CA ASN A 49 -5.89 6.65 -4.33
C ASN A 49 -6.64 7.91 -3.94
N THR A 50 -5.91 8.91 -3.46
CA THR A 50 -6.43 10.19 -2.96
C THR A 50 -6.89 11.16 -4.05
N LEU A 51 -6.51 10.94 -5.31
CA LEU A 51 -6.90 11.79 -6.44
C LEU A 51 -8.20 11.34 -7.12
N ASP A 52 -8.39 10.02 -7.25
CA ASP A 52 -9.50 9.43 -8.00
C ASP A 52 -10.49 8.65 -7.10
N GLU A 53 -10.32 8.71 -5.77
CA GLU A 53 -11.11 7.98 -4.77
C GLU A 53 -11.17 6.45 -4.98
N LYS A 54 -10.23 5.91 -5.77
CA LYS A 54 -10.15 4.48 -6.05
C LYS A 54 -9.67 3.72 -4.83
N ARG A 55 -10.30 2.57 -4.57
CA ARG A 55 -9.94 1.64 -3.50
C ARG A 55 -9.75 0.25 -4.07
N VAL A 56 -8.66 -0.40 -3.69
CA VAL A 56 -8.33 -1.76 -4.10
C VAL A 56 -8.00 -2.56 -2.84
N HIS A 57 -8.71 -3.65 -2.58
CA HIS A 57 -8.41 -4.49 -1.42
C HIS A 57 -7.10 -5.27 -1.65
N ALA A 58 -6.26 -5.40 -0.63
CA ALA A 58 -4.96 -6.07 -0.77
C ALA A 58 -5.04 -7.53 -1.26
N SER A 59 -6.16 -8.21 -0.98
CA SER A 59 -6.43 -9.57 -1.47
C SER A 59 -6.79 -9.64 -2.95
N GLU A 60 -7.22 -8.54 -3.57
CA GLU A 60 -7.54 -8.49 -5.00
C GLU A 60 -6.29 -8.37 -5.87
N ILE A 61 -5.18 -8.00 -5.23
CA ILE A 61 -3.88 -7.79 -5.85
C ILE A 61 -3.20 -9.15 -6.04
N ASN A 62 -3.06 -9.61 -7.27
CA ASN A 62 -2.60 -10.96 -7.61
C ASN A 62 -1.38 -11.01 -8.55
N PHE A 63 -0.68 -9.90 -8.70
CA PHE A 63 0.52 -9.83 -9.53
C PHE A 63 1.78 -10.28 -8.79
#